data_AF-V3ZP39-F1
#
_entry.id   AF-V3ZP39-F1
#
_cell.length_a   1.000
_cell.length_b   1.000
_cell.length_c   1.000
_cell.angle_alpha   90.00
_cell.angle_beta   90.00
_cell.angle_gamma   90.00
#
_symmetry.space_group_name_H-M   'P 1'
#
loop_
_entity.id
_entity.type
_entity.pdbx_description
1 polymer ?
#
loop_
_entity_poly.entity_id
_entity_poly.type
_entity_poly.pdbx_seq_one_letter_code
_entity_poly.pdbx_strand_id
1 'polypeptide(L)'
;LQAMANAIEGATVVVICMSQKYKDKAEYAFQLRRPIIPLIMERGYRPDGWLGFILGAKLFYDFSGKYSFESRMDGLIKAVMQI
;
A
#
# COMPACT_ATOMS: atom_id res chain seq x y z
N LEU A 1 -13.99 -10.74 4.27
CA LEU A 1 -12.83 -10.79 5.18
C LEU A 1 -12.02 -12.08 5.00
N GLN A 2 -12.63 -13.27 5.16
CA GLN A 2 -11.93 -14.57 4.99
C GLN A 2 -11.15 -14.71 3.67
N ALA A 3 -11.74 -14.32 2.53
CA ALA A 3 -11.05 -14.41 1.23
C ALA A 3 -9.81 -13.50 1.13
N MET A 4 -9.84 -12.32 1.77
CA MET A 4 -8.71 -11.41 1.84
C MET A 4 -7.64 -11.94 2.79
N ALA A 5 -8.03 -12.54 3.93
CA ALA A 5 -7.13 -13.21 4.86
C ALA A 5 -6.33 -14.30 4.16
N ASN A 6 -7.03 -15.22 3.50
CA ASN A 6 -6.42 -16.35 2.80
C ASN A 6 -5.49 -15.88 1.67
N ALA A 7 -5.87 -14.82 0.94
CA ALA A 7 -5.02 -14.24 -0.10
C ALA A 7 -3.74 -13.63 0.47
N ILE A 8 -3.80 -13.00 1.64
CA ILE A 8 -2.64 -12.37 2.30
C ILE A 8 -1.74 -13.43 2.94
N GLU A 9 -2.30 -14.53 3.45
CA GLU A 9 -1.52 -15.61 4.04
C GLU A 9 -0.57 -16.28 3.03
N GLY A 10 -0.96 -16.35 1.75
CA GLY A 10 -0.10 -16.87 0.67
C GLY A 10 0.78 -15.83 -0.03
N ALA A 11 0.67 -14.54 0.31
CA ALA A 11 1.32 -13.47 -0.43
C ALA A 11 2.76 -13.19 0.07
N THR A 12 3.68 -13.02 -0.88
CA THR A 12 5.04 -12.51 -0.61
C THR A 12 5.03 -11.04 -0.20
N VAL A 13 4.15 -10.26 -0.84
CA VAL A 13 3.99 -8.83 -0.56
C VAL A 13 2.52 -8.42 -0.75
N VAL A 14 2.07 -7.47 0.08
CA VAL A 14 0.76 -6.84 -0.05
C VAL A 14 0.93 -5.41 -0.54
N VAL A 15 0.39 -5.09 -1.71
CA VAL A 15 0.34 -3.73 -2.23
C VAL A 15 -0.97 -3.08 -1.78
N ILE A 16 -0.89 -1.98 -1.03
CA ILE A 16 -2.07 -1.28 -0.50
C ILE A 16 -2.27 0.04 -1.24
N CYS A 17 -3.33 0.10 -2.04
CA CYS A 17 -3.78 1.32 -2.71
C CYS A 17 -4.57 2.21 -1.73
N MET A 18 -3.88 3.16 -1.09
CA MET A 18 -4.50 4.04 -0.10
C MET A 18 -5.26 5.18 -0.77
N SER A 19 -6.51 5.33 -0.34
CA SER A 19 -7.40 6.43 -0.69
C SER A 19 -8.33 6.71 0.49
N GLN A 20 -8.95 7.89 0.52
CA GLN A 20 -9.87 8.27 1.59
C GLN A 20 -11.01 7.26 1.74
N LYS A 21 -11.51 6.70 0.63
CA LYS A 21 -12.62 5.73 0.61
C LYS A 21 -12.20 4.30 0.99
N TYR A 22 -10.90 3.98 0.95
CA TYR A 22 -10.40 2.62 1.17
C TYR A 22 -9.81 2.41 2.56
N LYS A 23 -9.58 3.49 3.32
CA LYS A 23 -8.93 3.48 4.64
C LYS A 23 -9.48 2.42 5.60
N ASP A 24 -10.80 2.32 5.75
CA ASP A 24 -11.39 1.41 6.75
C ASP A 24 -11.35 -0.07 6.34
N LYS A 25 -11.12 -0.37 5.06
CA LYS A 25 -11.13 -1.75 4.52
C LYS A 25 -9.78 -2.46 4.63
N ALA A 26 -8.70 -1.72 4.82
CA ALA A 26 -7.34 -2.24 4.73
C ALA A 26 -6.71 -2.55 6.10
N GLU A 27 -7.38 -2.20 7.21
CA GLU A 27 -6.86 -2.38 8.57
C GLU A 27 -6.59 -3.86 8.89
N TYR A 28 -7.43 -4.75 8.37
CA TYR A 28 -7.24 -6.19 8.54
C TYR A 28 -5.95 -6.71 7.87
N ALA A 29 -5.55 -6.14 6.73
CA ALA A 29 -4.32 -6.53 6.06
C ALA A 29 -3.07 -6.16 6.87
N PHE A 30 -3.14 -5.08 7.66
CA PHE A 30 -2.06 -4.66 8.56
C PHE A 30 -1.80 -5.67 9.69
N GLN A 31 -2.85 -6.33 10.18
CA GLN A 31 -2.72 -7.32 11.27
C GLN A 31 -1.93 -8.57 10.84
N LEU A 32 -1.90 -8.88 9.54
CA LEU A 32 -1.30 -10.10 9.01
C LEU A 32 0.22 -10.02 8.80
N ARG A 33 0.89 -8.94 9.23
CA ARG A 33 2.36 -8.75 9.31
C ARG A 33 3.17 -9.07 8.05
N ARG A 34 2.53 -9.16 6.88
CA ARG A 34 3.25 -9.32 5.61
C ARG A 34 4.01 -8.05 5.22
N PRO A 35 5.08 -8.15 4.40
CA PRO A 35 5.65 -6.99 3.74
C PRO A 35 4.54 -6.21 3.02
N ILE A 36 4.51 -4.89 3.25
CA ILE A 36 3.48 -4.00 2.71
C ILE A 36 4.20 -2.94 1.91
N ILE A 37 3.74 -2.72 0.67
CA ILE A 37 4.10 -1.57 -0.16
C ILE A 37 2.89 -0.62 -0.22
N PRO A 38 2.96 0.56 0.42
CA PRO A 38 1.92 1.56 0.37
C PRO A 38 1.95 2.33 -0.96
N LEU A 39 0.78 2.47 -1.60
CA LEU A 39 0.57 3.37 -2.75
C LEU A 39 -0.36 4.51 -2.35
N ILE A 40 0.00 5.75 -2.67
CA ILE A 40 -0.89 6.91 -2.52
C ILE A 40 -1.64 7.11 -3.83
N MET A 41 -2.97 6.98 -3.81
CA MET A 41 -3.80 7.08 -5.02
C MET A 41 -4.43 8.46 -5.20
N GLU A 42 -4.42 9.30 -4.16
CA GLU A 42 -5.11 10.59 -4.15
C GLU A 42 -4.14 11.72 -3.79
N ARG A 43 -4.21 12.83 -4.54
CA ARG A 43 -3.24 13.92 -4.38
C ARG A 43 -3.54 14.66 -3.09
N GLY A 44 -2.51 14.86 -2.28
CA GLY A 44 -2.67 15.52 -0.98
C GLY A 44 -3.37 14.63 0.06
N TYR A 45 -3.51 13.33 -0.21
CA TYR A 45 -3.99 12.37 0.78
C TYR A 45 -3.10 12.42 2.03
N ARG A 46 -3.73 12.64 3.18
CA ARG A 46 -3.08 12.67 4.49
C ARG A 46 -3.63 11.51 5.31
N PRO A 47 -2.91 10.39 5.35
CA PRO A 47 -3.31 9.26 6.15
C PRO A 47 -3.11 9.57 7.62
N ASP A 48 -4.03 9.03 8.41
CA ASP A 48 -4.17 9.20 9.83
C ASP A 48 -4.42 7.82 10.48
N GLY A 49 -4.21 7.73 11.78
CA GLY A 49 -4.25 6.46 12.51
C GLY A 49 -3.21 5.45 11.99
N TRP A 50 -3.65 4.20 11.76
CA TRP A 50 -2.76 3.10 11.39
C TRP A 50 -2.09 3.28 10.01
N LEU A 51 -2.74 3.93 9.05
CA LEU A 51 -2.12 4.25 7.75
C LEU A 51 -1.01 5.30 7.89
N GLY A 52 -1.15 6.23 8.84
CA GLY A 52 -0.11 7.20 9.17
C GLY A 52 1.16 6.52 9.67
N PHE A 53 1.02 5.48 10.50
CA PHE A 53 2.16 4.69 10.97
C PHE A 53 2.85 3.93 9.82
N ILE A 54 2.10 3.39 8.87
CA ILE A 54 2.67 2.72 7.69
C ILE A 54 3.53 3.69 6.87
N LEU A 55 3.02 4.89 6.61
CA LEU A 55 3.73 5.88 5.80
C LEU A 55 4.92 6.54 6.51
N GLY A 56 4.86 6.67 7.83
CA GLY A 56 6.01 7.13 8.62
C GLY A 56 7.14 6.11 8.71
N ALA A 57 6.83 4.81 8.57
CA ALA A 57 7.79 3.73 8.77
C ALA A 57 8.28 3.07 7.46
N LYS A 58 7.61 3.29 6.33
CA LYS A 58 7.89 2.59 5.06
C LYS A 58 7.95 3.55 3.87
N LEU A 59 8.82 3.22 2.90
CA LEU A 59 8.81 3.82 1.57
C LEU A 59 7.44 3.62 0.91
N PHE A 60 6.93 4.65 0.26
CA PHE A 60 5.67 4.64 -0.47
C PHE A 60 5.83 5.13 -1.90
N TYR A 61 4.89 4.75 -2.75
CA TYR A 61 4.86 5.18 -4.15
C TYR A 61 3.63 6.03 -4.42
N ASP A 62 3.85 7.22 -4.98
CA ASP A 62 2.80 8.19 -5.27
C ASP A 62 2.22 7.96 -6.67
N PHE A 63 1.03 7.39 -6.73
CA PHE A 63 0.22 7.16 -7.93
C PHE A 63 -0.93 8.18 -8.06
N SER A 64 -0.88 9.31 -7.33
CA SER A 64 -1.94 10.33 -7.34
C SER A 64 -2.05 11.18 -8.61
N GLY A 65 -1.30 10.84 -9.65
CA GLY A 65 -1.16 11.64 -10.87
C GLY A 65 -0.14 12.77 -10.77
N LYS A 66 0.62 12.87 -9.67
CA LYS A 66 1.75 13.82 -9.54
C LYS A 66 2.90 13.50 -10.50
N TYR A 67 3.10 12.23 -10.82
CA TYR A 67 4.13 11.72 -11.72
C TYR A 67 3.49 10.86 -12.82
N SER A 68 4.22 10.57 -13.90
CA SER A 68 3.74 9.61 -14.90
C SER A 68 3.57 8.21 -14.31
N PHE A 69 2.57 7.49 -14.80
CA PHE A 69 2.26 6.14 -14.33
C PHE A 69 3.45 5.20 -14.53
N GLU A 70 4.10 5.27 -15.69
CA GLU A 70 5.24 4.45 -16.08
C GLU A 70 6.40 4.60 -15.11
N SER A 71 6.76 5.85 -14.78
CA SER A 71 7.86 6.13 -13.83
C SER A 71 7.58 5.55 -12.44
N ARG A 72 6.33 5.55 -12.00
CA ARG A 72 5.94 4.99 -10.69
C ARG A 72 5.87 3.48 -10.71
N MET A 73 5.40 2.89 -11.82
CA MET A 73 5.40 1.45 -12.03
C MET A 73 6.82 0.87 -12.03
N ASP A 74 7.77 1.52 -12.69
CA ASP A 74 9.17 1.09 -12.67
C ASP A 74 9.74 1.04 -11.24
N GLY A 75 9.42 2.05 -10.43
CA GLY A 75 9.81 2.11 -9.03
C GLY A 75 9.16 1.01 -8.19
N LEU A 76 7.87 0.76 -8.40
CA LEU A 76 7.10 -0.27 -7.70
C LEU A 76 7.61 -1.68 -8.03
N ILE A 77 7.85 -1.97 -9.31
CA ILE A 77 8.36 -3.27 -9.76
C ILE A 77 9.71 -3.58 -9.11
N LYS A 78 10.62 -2.58 -9.08
CA LYS A 78 11.91 -2.72 -8.41
C LYS A 78 11.78 -3.03 -6.93
N ALA A 79 10.85 -2.39 -6.22
CA ALA A 79 10.60 -2.71 -4.80
C ALA A 79 10.04 -4.12 -4.61
N VAL A 80 9.10 -4.56 -5.45
CA VAL A 80 8.55 -5.92 -5.36
C VAL A 80 9.64 -6.97 -5.58
N MET A 81 10.59 -6.72 -6.50
CA MET A 81 11.71 -7.64 -6.77
C MET A 81 12.76 -7.70 -5.65
N GLN A 82 12.71 -6.80 -4.67
CA GLN A 82 13.68 -6.71 -3.57
C GLN A 82 13.16 -7.25 -2.24
N ILE A 83 11.93 -7.78 -2.22
CA ILE A 83 11.29 -8.40 -1.05
C ILE A 83 11.50 -9.91 -1.13
#